data_AF-A0A3D1H4Q4-F1
#
_entry.id   AF-A0A3D1H4Q4-F1
#
_cell.length_a   1.000
_cell.length_b   1.000
_cell.length_c   1.000
_cell.angle_alpha   90.00
_cell.angle_beta   90.00
_cell.angle_gamma   90.00
#
_symmetry.space_group_name_H-M   'P 1'
#
loop_
_entity.id
_entity.type
_entity.pdbx_description
1 polymer ?
#
loop_
_entity_poly.entity_id
_entity_poly.type
_entity_poly.pdbx_seq_one_letter_code
_entity_poly.pdbx_strand_id
1 'polypeptide(L)'
;MSNLTIEGKLVQILPLQEGNSTRGAWKKQDFILETTEQYPKKVCISCWGEKVDELQKFQPNETLSIAINVESREYNSKWYTDIKAWKMDRAGNNSAAPTNNTPTQNASNDIVGMSFSNDDEGDLPF
;
A
#
# COMPACT_ATOMS: atom_id res chain seq x y z
N MET A 1 -16.96 14.14 2.53
CA MET A 1 -15.56 14.59 2.61
C MET A 1 -14.71 13.58 1.88
N SER A 2 -13.84 14.00 0.97
CA SER A 2 -12.90 13.11 0.29
C SER A 2 -11.85 12.62 1.29
N ASN A 3 -11.48 11.35 1.21
CA ASN A 3 -10.43 10.79 2.07
C ASN A 3 -9.07 11.41 1.70
N LEU A 4 -8.28 11.81 2.70
CA LEU A 4 -6.93 12.33 2.48
C LEU A 4 -5.94 11.17 2.50
N THR A 5 -5.06 11.11 1.49
CA THR A 5 -4.04 10.07 1.35
C THR A 5 -2.69 10.73 1.10
N ILE A 6 -1.64 10.20 1.72
CA ILE A 6 -0.25 10.59 1.47
C ILE A 6 0.51 9.36 1.02
N GLU A 7 1.23 9.50 -0.09
CA GLU A 7 2.16 8.47 -0.58
C GLU A 7 3.60 8.89 -0.33
N GLY A 8 4.43 7.93 0.06
CA GLY A 8 5.81 8.23 0.41
C GLY A 8 6.61 7.03 0.84
N LYS A 9 7.91 7.24 1.03
CA LYS A 9 8.85 6.25 1.53
C LYS A 9 8.87 6.26 3.05
N LEU A 10 8.71 5.11 3.69
CA LEU A 10 8.87 4.95 5.14
C LEU A 10 10.35 5.15 5.49
N VAL A 11 10.67 6.20 6.24
CA VAL A 11 12.06 6.54 6.61
C VAL A 11 12.43 5.90 7.94
N GLN A 12 11.56 6.03 8.93
CA GLN A 12 11.86 5.64 10.30
C GLN A 12 10.58 5.34 11.08
N ILE A 13 10.62 4.28 11.89
CA ILE A 13 9.62 4.04 12.93
C ILE A 13 10.20 4.52 14.26
N LEU A 14 9.48 5.38 14.97
CA LEU A 14 9.90 5.94 16.26
C LEU A 14 9.56 4.97 17.40
N PRO A 15 10.16 5.16 18.60
CA PRO A 15 9.88 4.29 19.74
C PRO A 15 8.39 4.20 20.08
N LEU A 16 7.96 2.98 20.46
CA LEU A 16 6.62 2.72 20.95
C LEU A 16 6.37 3.53 22.24
N GLN A 17 5.22 4.19 22.30
CA GLN A 17 4.71 4.84 23.51
C GLN A 17 3.45 4.10 23.95
N GLU A 18 3.36 3.81 25.24
CA GLU A 18 2.21 3.13 25.82
C GLU A 18 1.95 3.60 27.24
N GLY A 19 0.75 3.35 27.73
CA GLY A 19 0.37 3.68 29.09
C GLY A 19 -1.08 3.33 29.40
N ASN A 20 -1.52 3.72 30.59
CA ASN A 20 -2.89 3.50 31.04
C ASN A 20 -3.61 4.84 31.20
N SER A 21 -4.84 4.92 30.70
CA SER A 21 -5.75 6.05 30.88
C SER A 21 -7.03 5.61 31.58
N THR A 22 -7.88 6.57 31.95
CA THR A 22 -9.25 6.29 32.42
C THR A 22 -10.10 5.53 31.40
N ARG A 23 -9.69 5.53 30.13
CA ARG A 23 -10.34 4.80 29.03
C ARG A 23 -9.68 3.44 28.71
N GLY A 24 -8.70 3.02 29.52
CA GLY A 24 -7.96 1.79 29.33
C GLY A 24 -6.51 2.01 28.87
N ALA A 25 -5.82 0.89 28.64
CA ALA A 25 -4.48 0.87 28.09
C ALA A 25 -4.47 1.44 26.66
N TRP A 26 -3.48 2.24 26.34
CA TRP A 26 -3.28 2.80 25.02
C TRP A 26 -1.86 2.56 24.55
N LYS A 27 -1.70 2.49 23.24
CA LYS A 27 -0.40 2.49 22.58
C LYS A 27 -0.45 3.41 21.37
N LYS A 28 0.66 4.10 21.15
CA LYS A 28 0.91 5.04 20.07
C LYS A 28 2.29 4.77 19.53
N GLN A 29 2.43 4.77 18.21
CA GLN A 29 3.73 4.76 17.58
C GLN A 29 3.73 5.71 16.40
N ASP A 30 4.75 6.55 16.37
CA ASP A 30 4.93 7.54 15.32
C ASP A 30 5.92 7.02 14.28
N PHE A 31 5.78 7.43 13.03
CA PHE A 31 6.72 7.12 11.96
C PHE A 31 6.92 8.31 11.04
N ILE A 32 8.06 8.33 10.36
CA ILE A 32 8.43 9.37 9.41
C ILE A 32 8.24 8.84 8.01
N LEU A 33 7.41 9.52 7.22
CA LEU A 33 7.20 9.26 5.81
C LEU A 33 7.83 10.40 4.99
N GLU A 34 8.57 10.09 3.94
CA GLU A 34 9.10 11.08 3.00
C GLU A 34 8.28 11.07 1.70
N THR A 35 7.73 12.22 1.30
CA THR A 35 6.89 12.36 0.10
C THR A 35 7.70 12.17 -1.20
N THR A 36 7.03 11.76 -2.29
CA THR A 36 7.67 11.49 -3.60
C THR A 36 7.62 12.66 -4.57
N GLU A 37 7.49 13.90 -4.09
CA GLU A 37 7.41 15.10 -4.91
C GLU A 37 8.81 15.67 -5.26
N GLN A 38 8.87 16.70 -6.12
CA GLN A 38 10.14 17.33 -6.53
C GLN A 38 10.98 17.83 -5.33
N TYR A 39 10.32 18.18 -4.23
CA TYR A 39 10.96 18.60 -2.98
C TYR A 39 10.45 17.76 -1.81
N PRO A 40 10.98 16.54 -1.63
CA PRO A 40 10.50 15.59 -0.62
C PRO A 40 10.42 16.22 0.77
N LYS A 41 9.28 16.00 1.44
CA LYS A 41 9.03 16.45 2.81
C LYS A 41 8.94 15.23 3.71
N LYS A 42 9.58 15.32 4.87
CA LYS A 42 9.40 14.35 5.96
C LYS A 42 8.17 14.75 6.76
N VAL A 43 7.22 13.82 6.88
CA VAL A 43 5.97 13.99 7.61
C VAL A 43 5.94 12.98 8.75
N CYS A 44 5.69 13.46 9.97
CA CYS A 44 5.47 12.61 11.13
C CYS A 44 4.00 12.19 11.18
N ILE A 45 3.73 10.89 11.23
CA ILE A 45 2.39 10.32 11.20
C ILE A 45 2.23 9.38 12.40
N SER A 46 1.08 9.46 13.07
CA SER A 46 0.77 8.68 14.26
C SER A 46 -0.14 7.49 13.97
N CYS A 47 0.24 6.32 14.47
CA CYS A 47 -0.60 5.15 14.61
C CYS A 47 -1.07 5.00 16.06
N TRP A 48 -2.31 4.54 16.24
CA TRP A 48 -2.92 4.31 17.55
C TRP A 48 -3.54 2.91 17.60
N GLY A 49 -3.52 2.27 18.77
CA GLY A 49 -4.18 0.98 18.99
C GLY A 49 -3.71 -0.09 17.98
N GLU A 50 -4.64 -0.76 17.32
CA GLU A 50 -4.35 -1.82 16.33
C GLU A 50 -3.45 -1.38 15.17
N LYS A 51 -3.46 -0.09 14.81
CA LYS A 51 -2.61 0.44 13.72
C LYS A 51 -1.13 0.43 14.07
N VAL A 52 -0.79 0.40 15.35
CA VAL A 52 0.59 0.19 15.82
C VAL A 52 1.08 -1.21 15.47
N ASP A 53 0.21 -2.22 15.57
CA ASP A 53 0.56 -3.60 15.22
C ASP A 53 0.66 -3.78 13.71
N GLU A 54 -0.24 -3.14 12.95
CA GLU A 54 -0.17 -3.12 11.48
C GLU A 54 1.12 -2.46 10.99
N LEU A 55 1.61 -1.41 11.67
CA LEU A 55 2.84 -0.73 11.30
C LEU A 55 4.06 -1.67 11.31
N GLN A 56 4.07 -2.71 12.16
CA GLN A 56 5.17 -3.68 12.24
C GLN A 56 5.32 -4.53 10.97
N LYS A 57 4.31 -4.56 10.11
CA LYS A 57 4.32 -5.29 8.83
C LYS A 57 5.17 -4.60 7.76
N PHE A 58 5.60 -3.37 7.99
CA PHE A 58 6.36 -2.55 7.04
C PHE A 58 7.77 -2.29 7.56
N GLN A 59 8.72 -2.17 6.64
CA GLN A 59 10.11 -1.87 6.94
C GLN A 59 10.54 -0.51 6.39
N PRO A 60 11.53 0.16 7.02
CA PRO A 60 12.15 1.33 6.42
C PRO A 60 12.59 1.07 4.98
N ASN A 61 12.44 2.10 4.15
CA ASN A 61 12.61 2.13 2.70
C ASN A 61 11.47 1.57 1.83
N GLU A 62 10.39 1.05 2.41
CA GLU A 62 9.18 0.71 1.64
C GLU A 62 8.40 1.97 1.22
N THR A 63 7.82 1.96 0.01
CA THR A 63 6.87 2.98 -0.42
C THR A 63 5.46 2.59 0.00
N LEU A 64 4.78 3.48 0.71
CA LEU A 64 3.45 3.25 1.28
C LEU A 64 2.45 4.30 0.78
N SER A 65 1.18 3.92 0.73
CA SER A 65 0.03 4.79 0.57
C SER A 65 -0.76 4.79 1.88
N ILE A 66 -0.82 5.95 2.54
CA ILE A 66 -1.34 6.10 3.90
C ILE A 66 -2.60 6.96 3.85
N ALA A 67 -3.74 6.38 4.21
CA ALA A 67 -4.96 7.15 4.41
C ALA A 67 -4.94 7.78 5.81
N ILE A 68 -5.16 9.09 5.87
CA ILE A 68 -4.96 9.89 7.07
C ILE A 68 -6.18 10.71 7.46
N ASN A 69 -6.25 11.04 8.74
CA ASN A 69 -7.06 12.11 9.30
C ASN A 69 -6.12 13.21 9.81
N VAL A 70 -6.47 14.46 9.52
CA VAL A 70 -5.76 15.63 10.05
C VAL A 70 -6.66 16.31 11.06
N GLU A 71 -6.16 16.44 12.27
CA GLU A 71 -6.85 17.13 13.35
C GLU A 71 -5.93 18.20 13.94
N SER A 72 -6.53 19.28 14.43
CA SER A 72 -5.80 20.30 15.16
C SER A 72 -6.42 20.51 16.53
N ARG A 73 -5.57 20.76 17.51
CA ARG A 73 -5.96 21.13 18.86
C ARG A 73 -5.23 22.37 19.29
N GLU A 74 -5.96 23.26 19.94
CA GLU A 74 -5.41 24.45 20.53
C GLU A 74 -4.99 24.17 21.97
N TYR A 75 -3.78 24.58 22.33
CA TYR A 75 -3.27 24.55 23.69
C TYR A 75 -2.42 25.78 23.94
N ASN A 76 -2.81 26.58 24.94
CA ASN A 76 -2.12 27.83 25.30
C ASN A 76 -1.93 28.78 24.11
N SER A 77 -3.00 29.04 23.35
CA SER A 77 -3.01 29.89 22.15
C SER A 77 -2.12 29.41 21.01
N LYS A 78 -1.62 28.17 21.09
CA LYS A 78 -0.85 27.51 20.03
C LYS A 78 -1.64 26.35 19.45
N TRP A 79 -1.63 26.24 18.14
CA TRP A 79 -2.27 25.15 17.42
C TRP A 79 -1.26 24.06 17.12
N TYR A 80 -1.64 22.83 17.43
CA TYR A 80 -0.87 21.62 17.15
C TYR A 80 -1.68 20.73 16.23
N THR A 81 -1.05 20.25 15.18
CA THR A 81 -1.68 19.39 14.18
C THR A 81 -1.18 17.97 14.35
N ASP A 82 -2.11 17.03 14.46
CA ASP A 82 -1.85 15.61 14.49
C ASP A 82 -2.31 14.99 13.17
N ILE A 83 -1.42 14.23 12.53
CA ILE A 83 -1.71 13.45 11.32
C ILE A 83 -1.82 11.99 11.75
N LYS A 84 -3.03 11.43 11.68
CA LYS A 84 -3.32 10.07 12.15
C LYS A 84 -3.56 9.12 10.99
N ALA A 85 -2.82 8.02 10.93
CA ALA A 85 -3.05 6.96 9.96
C ALA A 85 -4.25 6.10 10.39
N TRP A 86 -5.20 5.87 9.47
CA TRP A 86 -6.29 4.92 9.68
C TRP A 86 -6.25 3.75 8.69
N LYS A 87 -5.50 3.86 7.59
CA LYS A 87 -5.18 2.76 6.68
C LYS A 87 -3.77 2.93 6.13
N MET A 88 -3.06 1.82 5.95
CA MET A 88 -1.70 1.79 5.40
C MET A 88 -1.59 0.62 4.42
N ASP A 89 -1.17 0.90 3.19
CA ASP A 89 -0.95 -0.10 2.14
C ASP A 89 0.42 0.11 1.49
N ARG A 90 1.01 -0.94 0.90
CA ARG A 90 2.20 -0.79 0.05
C ARG A 90 1.79 -0.11 -1.25
N ALA A 91 2.47 0.97 -1.63
CA ALA A 91 2.22 1.63 -2.90
C ALA A 91 2.53 0.66 -4.05
N GLY A 92 1.59 0.49 -4.99
CA GLY A 92 1.71 -0.44 -6.12
C GLY A 92 1.13 -1.84 -5.90
N ASN A 93 0.78 -2.22 -4.66
CA ASN A 93 0.00 -3.44 -4.39
C ASN A 93 -1.51 -3.13 -4.36
N ASN A 94 -2.05 -2.68 -5.49
CA ASN A 94 -3.42 -3.09 -5.80
C ASN A 94 -3.31 -4.59 -6.06
N SER A 95 -3.66 -5.40 -5.06
CA SER A 95 -3.68 -6.85 -5.17
C SER A 95 -4.45 -7.26 -6.42
N ALA A 96 -3.72 -7.67 -7.46
CA ALA A 96 -4.27 -8.49 -8.50
C ALA A 96 -4.88 -9.72 -7.81
N ALA A 97 -6.15 -9.98 -8.09
CA ALA A 97 -6.81 -11.20 -7.67
C ALA A 97 -5.95 -12.42 -8.08
N PRO A 98 -5.86 -13.48 -7.26
CA PRO A 98 -5.14 -14.68 -7.66
C PRO A 98 -5.90 -15.33 -8.83
N THR A 99 -5.39 -15.17 -10.04
CA THR A 99 -5.75 -16.04 -11.16
C THR A 99 -5.05 -17.37 -10.92
N ASN A 100 -5.80 -18.32 -10.37
CA ASN A 100 -5.40 -19.72 -10.30
C ASN A 100 -5.32 -20.29 -11.73
N ASN A 101 -4.17 -20.16 -12.38
CA ASN A 101 -3.83 -20.95 -13.56
C ASN A 101 -3.36 -22.34 -13.09
N THR A 102 -4.27 -23.31 -13.14
CA THR A 102 -3.97 -24.75 -13.04
C THR A 102 -3.23 -25.25 -14.29
N PRO A 103 -2.08 -25.95 -14.17
CA PRO A 103 -1.49 -26.68 -15.28
C PRO A 103 -1.93 -28.15 -15.32
N THR A 104 -2.42 -28.54 -16.50
CA THR A 104 -2.28 -29.82 -17.25
C THR A 104 -2.70 -31.16 -16.63
N GLN A 105 -3.51 -31.94 -17.37
CA GLN A 105 -3.06 -33.20 -18.00
C GLN A 105 -4.08 -33.84 -18.98
N ASN A 106 -3.54 -34.23 -20.14
CA ASN A 106 -3.92 -35.22 -21.18
C ASN A 106 -5.27 -35.96 -21.15
N ALA A 107 -5.91 -36.01 -22.34
CA ALA A 107 -6.55 -37.22 -22.86
C ALA A 107 -6.55 -37.22 -24.41
N SER A 108 -6.08 -38.33 -24.98
CA SER A 108 -6.02 -38.66 -26.41
C SER A 108 -7.40 -39.07 -26.96
N ASN A 109 -7.74 -38.63 -28.18
CA ASN A 109 -8.31 -39.43 -29.30
C ASN A 109 -9.14 -38.57 -30.28
N ASP A 110 -8.58 -38.41 -31.47
CA ASP A 110 -9.09 -38.91 -32.76
C ASP A 110 -10.29 -38.25 -33.50
N ILE A 111 -10.03 -38.07 -34.81
CA ILE A 111 -10.88 -38.00 -36.01
C ILE A 111 -11.54 -36.66 -36.48
N VAL A 112 -11.30 -36.43 -37.78
CA VAL A 112 -12.10 -35.80 -38.87
C VAL A 112 -11.83 -34.33 -39.19
N GLY A 113 -10.86 -34.13 -40.08
CA GLY A 113 -11.08 -33.50 -41.38
C GLY A 113 -11.78 -32.14 -41.43
N MET A 114 -10.99 -31.09 -41.64
CA MET A 114 -11.25 -30.12 -42.71
C MET A 114 -9.90 -29.60 -43.21
N SER A 115 -9.63 -29.90 -44.48
CA SER A 115 -8.61 -29.24 -45.29
C SER A 115 -9.11 -27.83 -45.61
N PHE A 116 -8.25 -26.84 -45.42
CA PHE A 116 -8.32 -25.57 -46.10
C PHE A 116 -6.91 -25.24 -46.56
N SER A 117 -6.57 -25.81 -47.71
CA SER A 117 -5.56 -25.21 -48.58
C SER A 117 -6.15 -23.91 -49.13
N ASN A 118 -5.44 -22.81 -48.91
CA ASN A 118 -5.30 -21.79 -49.94
C ASN A 118 -3.88 -21.25 -49.82
N ASP A 119 -3.06 -21.69 -50.77
CA ASP A 119 -1.89 -20.97 -51.23
C ASP A 119 -2.31 -19.57 -51.65
N ASP A 120 -1.56 -18.55 -51.23
CA ASP A 120 -1.02 -17.58 -52.17
C ASP A 120 0.09 -16.77 -51.50
N GLU A 121 1.21 -16.69 -52.21
CA GLU A 121 2.15 -15.56 -52.30
C GLU A 121 2.61 -14.92 -50.98
N GLY A 122 3.86 -15.07 -50.57
CA GLY A 122 4.98 -14.68 -51.42
C GLY A 122 5.50 -13.33 -50.94
N ASP A 123 6.78 -13.33 -50.62
CA ASP A 123 7.70 -12.19 -50.57
C ASP A 123 8.17 -11.69 -49.19
N LEU A 124 9.50 -11.67 -49.13
CA LEU A 124 10.49 -11.35 -48.09
C LEU A 124 10.66 -9.80 -48.03
N PRO A 125 11.69 -9.17 -47.39
CA PRO A 125 12.87 -9.74 -46.72
C PRO A 125 13.32 -9.05 -45.39
N PHE A 126 14.24 -9.79 -44.76
CA PHE A 126 15.42 -9.43 -43.93
C PHE A 126 15.53 -8.04 -43.28
#